data_AF-A0A7X4FGQ2-F1
#
_entry.id   AF-A0A7X4FGQ2-F1
#
_cell.length_a   1.000
_cell.length_b   1.000
_cell.length_c   1.000
_cell.angle_alpha   90.00
_cell.angle_beta   90.00
_cell.angle_gamma   90.00
#
_symmetry.space_group_name_H-M   'P 1'
#
loop_
_entity.id
_entity.type
_entity.pdbx_description
1 polymer ?
#
loop_
_entity_poly.entity_id
_entity_poly.type
_entity_poly.pdbx_seq_one_letter_code
_entity_poly.pdbx_strand_id
1 'polypeptide(L)'
;MKLCLFLIFYFLAIGLCQANDSIETAKAQTYEAIDLHPLRDGMSHWRKRYGRDRNDPMYNPSQIVHIAENTLAYQNADGGWPNNIDWQAQIDPDTVRAIKGERRMVSTFDNHNTYSQIDYLAKVYIATDLDRYRNAVERGLDYIFREQQPTGGWRGWDVDAITYNDGVMIGIMTLLKDIADRKPQFAWTSHELHAKAKAALHRAIAVTLKCQIVVKGKKTGWSQQHDHITYKPVKARTYELPSITAGQTAKIVHFLMRIENPSSKIIDAIETAVQWFQEAKIEGIRLKRIEIDPTRFRNHTATTDLIVVKDPDAPPLWARFHEIGTNRPFMANRDGNKVYSLSQVALERRTGYAWYGYWPARILEKDYPMWKNKNRRQE
;
A
#
# COMPACT_ATOMS: atom_id res chain seq x y z
N MET A 1 19.48 -23.75 43.61
CA MET A 1 18.56 -23.73 42.44
C MET A 1 17.17 -23.16 42.73
N LYS A 2 16.47 -23.50 43.82
CA LYS A 2 15.10 -22.96 44.11
C LYS A 2 15.03 -21.46 44.39
N LEU A 3 16.06 -20.86 45.03
CA LEU A 3 16.10 -19.43 45.33
C LEU A 3 16.30 -18.54 44.08
N CYS A 4 17.01 -19.07 43.07
CA CYS A 4 17.30 -18.35 41.82
C CYS A 4 16.06 -18.24 40.92
N LEU A 5 15.20 -19.29 40.87
CA LEU A 5 13.93 -19.21 40.15
C LEU A 5 12.96 -18.21 40.80
N PHE A 6 12.88 -18.16 42.13
CA PHE A 6 11.97 -17.24 42.84
C PHE A 6 12.31 -15.75 42.61
N LEU A 7 13.59 -15.41 42.60
CA LEU A 7 14.05 -14.05 42.27
C LEU A 7 13.73 -13.69 40.81
N ILE A 8 13.93 -14.60 39.86
CA ILE A 8 13.58 -14.38 38.44
C ILE A 8 12.07 -14.14 38.27
N PHE A 9 11.22 -14.92 38.93
CA PHE A 9 9.76 -14.72 38.88
C PHE A 9 9.31 -13.42 39.53
N TYR A 10 9.94 -13.01 40.64
CA TYR A 10 9.60 -11.76 41.33
C TYR A 10 9.99 -10.51 40.52
N PHE A 11 11.18 -10.50 39.89
CA PHE A 11 11.59 -9.42 38.99
C PHE A 11 10.77 -9.37 37.70
N LEU A 12 10.36 -10.52 37.14
CA LEU A 12 9.42 -10.55 36.01
C LEU A 12 8.05 -9.96 36.39
N ALA A 13 7.54 -10.30 37.57
CA ALA A 13 6.24 -9.82 38.04
C ALA A 13 6.23 -8.30 38.30
N ILE A 14 7.31 -7.75 38.88
CA ILE A 14 7.45 -6.29 39.09
C ILE A 14 7.56 -5.55 37.75
N GLY A 15 8.36 -6.06 36.81
CA GLY A 15 8.50 -5.46 35.48
C GLY A 15 7.19 -5.46 34.68
N LEU A 16 6.39 -6.53 34.77
CA LEU A 16 5.07 -6.62 34.14
C LEU A 16 4.06 -5.64 34.78
N CYS A 17 4.11 -5.46 36.11
CA CYS A 17 3.25 -4.51 36.81
C CYS A 17 3.56 -3.06 36.39
N GLN A 18 4.83 -2.67 36.38
CA GLN A 18 5.26 -1.32 35.98
C GLN A 18 4.96 -1.01 34.50
N ALA A 19 5.12 -1.99 33.61
CA ALA A 19 4.76 -1.83 32.20
C ALA A 19 3.25 -1.62 32.00
N ASN A 20 2.41 -2.36 32.73
CA ASN A 20 0.95 -2.16 32.69
C ASN A 20 0.53 -0.79 33.25
N ASP A 21 1.17 -0.34 34.34
CA ASP A 21 0.88 0.98 34.93
C ASP A 21 1.22 2.13 33.97
N SER A 22 2.32 2.00 33.19
CA SER A 22 2.71 3.00 32.18
C SER A 22 1.71 3.09 31.01
N ILE A 23 1.09 1.98 30.64
CA ILE A 23 0.14 1.91 29.52
C ILE A 23 -1.21 2.49 29.91
N GLU A 24 -1.73 2.16 31.08
CA GLU A 24 -2.99 2.73 31.54
C GLU A 24 -2.86 4.24 31.76
N THR A 25 -1.71 4.69 32.28
CA THR A 25 -1.37 6.12 32.36
C THR A 25 -1.37 6.76 30.97
N ALA A 26 -0.73 6.12 29.98
CA ALA A 26 -0.68 6.63 28.61
C ALA A 26 -2.06 6.68 27.96
N LYS A 27 -2.94 5.69 28.20
CA LYS A 27 -4.33 5.67 27.68
C LYS A 27 -5.21 6.78 28.25
N ALA A 28 -4.94 7.22 29.48
CA ALA A 28 -5.67 8.30 30.14
C ALA A 28 -5.29 9.71 29.64
N GLN A 29 -4.20 9.83 28.86
CA GLN A 29 -3.74 11.11 28.32
C GLN A 29 -4.46 11.50 27.02
N THR A 30 -4.45 12.80 26.73
CA THR A 30 -4.94 13.38 25.47
C THR A 30 -3.78 13.62 24.53
N TYR A 31 -3.89 13.11 23.29
CA TYR A 31 -2.89 13.30 22.23
C TYR A 31 -3.48 14.05 21.03
N GLU A 32 -2.59 14.65 20.25
CA GLU A 32 -2.93 15.02 18.88
C GLU A 32 -3.22 13.76 18.05
N ALA A 33 -4.20 13.86 17.16
CA ALA A 33 -4.55 12.75 16.28
C ALA A 33 -3.40 12.46 15.29
N ILE A 34 -3.03 11.19 15.16
CA ILE A 34 -2.14 10.73 14.09
C ILE A 34 -2.99 10.43 12.86
N ASP A 35 -2.54 10.89 11.68
CA ASP A 35 -3.21 10.62 10.41
C ASP A 35 -3.37 9.11 10.16
N LEU A 36 -4.63 8.69 10.01
CA LEU A 36 -5.01 7.31 9.74
C LEU A 36 -5.12 7.00 8.25
N HIS A 37 -4.89 7.97 7.36
CA HIS A 37 -4.95 7.76 5.91
C HIS A 37 -4.10 6.57 5.43
N PRO A 38 -2.85 6.37 5.93
CA PRO A 38 -2.04 5.21 5.53
C PRO A 38 -2.65 3.85 5.91
N LEU A 39 -3.49 3.79 6.95
CA LEU A 39 -4.16 2.58 7.45
C LEU A 39 -5.54 2.35 6.79
N ARG A 40 -6.09 3.38 6.13
CA ARG A 40 -7.48 3.44 5.66
C ARG A 40 -7.85 2.31 4.69
N ASP A 41 -6.89 1.84 3.88
CA ASP A 41 -7.17 0.84 2.85
C ASP A 41 -7.59 -0.49 3.49
N GLY A 42 -6.74 -1.06 4.35
CA GLY A 42 -7.07 -2.26 5.13
C GLY A 42 -8.35 -2.09 5.96
N MET A 43 -8.53 -0.95 6.63
CA MET A 43 -9.75 -0.68 7.41
C MET A 43 -11.01 -0.66 6.54
N SER A 44 -10.94 -0.07 5.35
CA SER A 44 -12.05 -0.03 4.40
C SER A 44 -12.40 -1.43 3.89
N HIS A 45 -11.40 -2.27 3.66
CA HIS A 45 -11.60 -3.67 3.31
C HIS A 45 -12.22 -4.48 4.44
N TRP A 46 -11.84 -4.23 5.70
CA TRP A 46 -12.53 -4.82 6.86
C TRP A 46 -14.00 -4.42 6.86
N ARG A 47 -14.31 -3.12 6.84
CA ARG A 47 -15.67 -2.59 6.90
C ARG A 47 -16.56 -3.14 5.79
N LYS A 48 -16.03 -3.28 4.57
CA LYS A 48 -16.78 -3.82 3.42
C LYS A 48 -17.02 -5.33 3.52
N ARG A 49 -16.05 -6.09 4.04
CA ARG A 49 -16.05 -7.56 3.96
C ARG A 49 -16.54 -8.26 5.22
N TYR A 50 -16.24 -7.69 6.38
CA TYR A 50 -16.44 -8.31 7.70
C TYR A 50 -17.29 -7.41 8.61
N GLY A 51 -17.13 -6.09 8.50
CA GLY A 51 -17.81 -5.10 9.32
C GLY A 51 -19.16 -4.60 8.79
N ARG A 52 -19.62 -5.08 7.64
CA ARG A 52 -20.72 -4.46 6.89
C ARG A 52 -22.03 -4.38 7.67
N ASP A 53 -22.34 -5.44 8.39
CA ASP A 53 -23.57 -5.58 9.18
C ASP A 53 -23.28 -5.42 10.69
N ARG A 54 -22.12 -4.82 11.04
CA ARG A 54 -21.67 -4.60 12.42
C ARG A 54 -21.75 -3.13 12.78
N ASN A 55 -22.04 -2.84 14.04
CA ASN A 55 -22.05 -1.49 14.61
C ASN A 55 -21.09 -1.41 15.80
N ASP A 56 -19.83 -1.79 15.55
CA ASP A 56 -18.80 -1.80 16.58
C ASP A 56 -18.42 -0.37 16.98
N PRO A 57 -18.22 -0.08 18.28
CA PRO A 57 -17.70 1.21 18.69
C PRO A 57 -16.29 1.43 18.12
N MET A 58 -15.95 2.70 17.87
CA MET A 58 -14.69 3.09 17.25
C MET A 58 -13.92 4.01 18.17
N TYR A 59 -12.61 3.82 18.26
CA TYR A 59 -11.72 4.80 18.88
C TYR A 59 -11.63 6.07 18.04
N ASN A 60 -11.64 7.22 18.71
CA ASN A 60 -11.35 8.50 18.08
C ASN A 60 -9.89 8.53 17.57
N PRO A 61 -9.59 9.23 16.47
CA PRO A 61 -8.23 9.32 15.95
C PRO A 61 -7.17 9.86 16.95
N SER A 62 -7.60 10.63 17.96
CA SER A 62 -6.74 11.12 19.06
C SER A 62 -6.44 10.07 20.14
N GLN A 63 -7.17 8.95 20.17
CA GLN A 63 -6.90 7.84 21.09
C GLN A 63 -5.77 6.95 20.56
N ILE A 64 -4.60 7.56 20.31
CA ILE A 64 -3.50 6.93 19.57
C ILE A 64 -2.98 5.66 20.24
N VAL A 65 -2.94 5.64 21.59
CA VAL A 65 -2.51 4.49 22.38
C VAL A 65 -3.48 3.33 22.23
N HIS A 66 -4.79 3.59 22.19
CA HIS A 66 -5.80 2.53 22.02
C HIS A 66 -5.70 1.88 20.63
N ILE A 67 -5.53 2.70 19.59
CA ILE A 67 -5.34 2.21 18.21
C ILE A 67 -4.01 1.46 18.08
N ALA A 68 -2.95 1.91 18.79
CA ALA A 68 -1.66 1.22 18.82
C ALA A 68 -1.75 -0.14 19.52
N GLU A 69 -2.46 -0.25 20.65
CA GLU A 69 -2.72 -1.52 21.32
C GLU A 69 -3.51 -2.48 20.45
N ASN A 70 -4.55 -2.00 19.76
CA ASN A 70 -5.25 -2.76 18.73
C ASN A 70 -4.28 -3.25 17.66
N THR A 71 -3.37 -2.40 17.20
CA THR A 71 -2.37 -2.76 16.18
C THR A 71 -1.41 -3.84 16.69
N LEU A 72 -0.92 -3.74 17.93
CA LEU A 72 -0.02 -4.72 18.53
C LEU A 72 -0.67 -6.10 18.71
N ALA A 73 -1.97 -6.14 19.05
CA ALA A 73 -2.71 -7.38 19.27
C ALA A 73 -2.75 -8.32 18.05
N TYR A 74 -2.44 -7.80 16.85
CA TYR A 74 -2.39 -8.55 15.59
C TYR A 74 -0.98 -8.67 15.00
N GLN A 75 0.08 -8.20 15.67
CA GLN A 75 1.43 -8.43 15.16
C GLN A 75 1.79 -9.91 15.32
N ASN A 76 2.04 -10.59 14.21
CA ASN A 76 2.36 -12.01 14.20
C ASN A 76 3.77 -12.26 14.76
N ALA A 77 4.07 -13.52 15.10
CA ALA A 77 5.39 -13.92 15.59
C ALA A 77 6.53 -13.56 14.61
N ASP A 78 6.24 -13.58 13.31
CA ASP A 78 7.18 -13.22 12.23
C ASP A 78 7.46 -11.70 12.13
N GLY A 79 6.75 -10.87 12.89
CA GLY A 79 6.89 -9.41 12.94
C GLY A 79 5.96 -8.65 12.00
N GLY A 80 5.31 -9.32 11.05
CA GLY A 80 4.34 -8.70 10.13
C GLY A 80 2.92 -8.65 10.70
N TRP A 81 1.99 -8.14 9.90
CA TRP A 81 0.57 -8.04 10.24
C TRP A 81 -0.33 -8.73 9.22
N PRO A 82 -1.48 -9.26 9.63
CA PRO A 82 -2.54 -9.61 8.69
C PRO A 82 -3.22 -8.37 8.13
N ASN A 83 -3.58 -8.40 6.85
CA ASN A 83 -4.29 -7.26 6.23
C ASN A 83 -5.76 -7.18 6.64
N ASN A 84 -6.42 -6.10 6.24
CA ASN A 84 -7.87 -5.95 6.35
C ASN A 84 -8.36 -6.07 7.79
N ILE A 85 -7.74 -5.33 8.72
CA ILE A 85 -8.18 -5.14 10.10
C ILE A 85 -8.64 -3.68 10.24
N ASP A 86 -9.69 -3.44 11.03
CA ASP A 86 -10.09 -2.09 11.40
C ASP A 86 -9.47 -1.70 12.73
N TRP A 87 -8.37 -0.96 12.66
CA TRP A 87 -7.56 -0.60 13.83
C TRP A 87 -8.28 0.33 14.82
N GLN A 88 -9.34 1.03 14.36
CA GLN A 88 -10.18 1.84 15.23
C GLN A 88 -11.28 1.03 15.92
N ALA A 89 -11.65 -0.15 15.40
CA ALA A 89 -12.78 -0.88 15.90
C ALA A 89 -12.47 -1.51 17.26
N GLN A 90 -13.36 -1.30 18.22
CA GLN A 90 -13.29 -1.88 19.55
C GLN A 90 -13.87 -3.29 19.52
N ILE A 91 -13.11 -4.22 18.94
CA ILE A 91 -13.50 -5.61 18.78
C ILE A 91 -12.44 -6.48 19.44
N ASP A 92 -12.92 -7.45 20.22
CA ASP A 92 -12.07 -8.48 20.80
C ASP A 92 -11.23 -9.20 19.70
N PRO A 93 -9.90 -9.33 19.86
CA PRO A 93 -9.04 -9.96 18.88
C PRO A 93 -9.40 -11.41 18.52
N ASP A 94 -9.96 -12.19 19.45
CA ASP A 94 -10.38 -13.57 19.17
C ASP A 94 -11.65 -13.59 18.31
N THR A 95 -12.55 -12.64 18.51
CA THR A 95 -13.69 -12.41 17.62
C THR A 95 -13.22 -12.07 16.20
N VAL A 96 -12.22 -11.20 16.06
CA VAL A 96 -11.64 -10.85 14.75
C VAL A 96 -10.98 -12.07 14.09
N ARG A 97 -10.22 -12.87 14.84
CA ARG A 97 -9.62 -14.13 14.37
C ARG A 97 -10.68 -15.11 13.89
N ALA A 98 -11.77 -15.28 14.66
CA ALA A 98 -12.88 -16.17 14.30
C ALA A 98 -13.59 -15.73 13.01
N ILE A 99 -13.83 -14.43 12.83
CA ILE A 99 -14.48 -13.89 11.61
C ILE A 99 -13.60 -14.07 10.37
N LYS A 100 -12.29 -13.81 10.48
CA LYS A 100 -11.37 -13.88 9.34
C LYS A 100 -10.96 -15.31 8.99
N GLY A 101 -10.87 -16.18 9.99
CA GLY A 101 -10.27 -17.50 9.92
C GLY A 101 -8.74 -17.44 9.87
N GLU A 102 -8.08 -18.46 10.41
CA GLU A 102 -6.62 -18.52 10.62
C GLU A 102 -5.81 -18.23 9.35
N ARG A 103 -6.24 -18.75 8.20
CA ARG A 103 -5.54 -18.53 6.91
C ARG A 103 -5.42 -17.05 6.54
N ARG A 104 -6.30 -16.17 7.02
CA ARG A 104 -6.27 -14.72 6.76
C ARG A 104 -5.66 -13.91 7.89
N MET A 105 -5.11 -14.60 8.89
CA MET A 105 -4.36 -14.01 9.99
C MET A 105 -2.85 -14.07 9.77
N VAL A 106 -2.38 -14.60 8.64
CA VAL A 106 -0.96 -14.56 8.25
C VAL A 106 -0.52 -13.18 7.77
N SER A 107 0.78 -12.90 7.89
CA SER A 107 1.38 -11.62 7.50
C SER A 107 1.37 -11.38 5.99
N THR A 108 1.19 -10.12 5.59
CA THR A 108 1.23 -9.70 4.17
C THR A 108 1.49 -8.20 4.04
N PHE A 109 1.90 -7.76 2.85
CA PHE A 109 2.01 -6.34 2.49
C PHE A 109 0.77 -5.79 1.76
N ASP A 110 -0.16 -6.67 1.37
CA ASP A 110 -1.35 -6.35 0.57
C ASP A 110 -2.34 -5.39 1.26
N ASN A 111 -2.92 -4.45 0.51
CA ASN A 111 -3.83 -3.39 0.98
C ASN A 111 -3.18 -2.43 2.00
N HIS A 112 -2.01 -1.90 1.63
CA HIS A 112 -1.23 -0.98 2.45
C HIS A 112 -0.93 -1.49 3.85
N ASN A 113 -0.39 -2.72 3.94
CA ASN A 113 -0.26 -3.43 5.21
C ASN A 113 1.19 -3.70 5.60
N THR A 114 1.41 -3.94 6.89
CA THR A 114 2.69 -4.01 7.60
C THR A 114 3.44 -2.67 7.66
N TYR A 115 3.75 -2.04 6.52
CA TYR A 115 4.52 -0.80 6.51
C TYR A 115 3.76 0.43 7.04
N SER A 116 2.43 0.44 6.94
CA SER A 116 1.59 1.52 7.51
C SER A 116 1.47 1.39 9.02
N GLN A 117 1.42 0.16 9.56
CA GLN A 117 1.47 -0.11 11.00
C GLN A 117 2.82 0.30 11.58
N ILE A 118 3.92 0.01 10.88
CA ILE A 118 5.26 0.45 11.29
C ILE A 118 5.33 1.98 11.39
N ASP A 119 4.88 2.72 10.37
CA ASP A 119 4.87 4.19 10.41
C ASP A 119 3.97 4.74 11.53
N TYR A 120 2.78 4.15 11.73
CA TYR A 120 1.88 4.55 12.80
C TYR A 120 2.49 4.33 14.19
N LEU A 121 3.01 3.12 14.46
CA LEU A 121 3.63 2.77 15.74
C LEU A 121 4.90 3.58 16.02
N ALA A 122 5.67 3.93 15.00
CA ALA A 122 6.82 4.81 15.16
C ALA A 122 6.42 6.22 15.62
N LYS A 123 5.31 6.77 15.10
CA LYS A 123 4.75 8.05 15.56
C LYS A 123 4.19 7.95 16.98
N VAL A 124 3.52 6.85 17.33
CA VAL A 124 3.03 6.62 18.69
C VAL A 124 4.19 6.51 19.66
N TYR A 125 5.29 5.84 19.29
CA TYR A 125 6.50 5.79 20.10
C TYR A 125 7.03 7.20 20.40
N ILE A 126 7.17 8.06 19.38
CA ILE A 126 7.59 9.46 19.61
C ILE A 126 6.65 10.21 20.56
N ALA A 127 5.35 9.96 20.48
CA ALA A 127 4.35 10.65 21.30
C ALA A 127 4.29 10.15 22.76
N THR A 128 4.80 8.94 23.05
CA THR A 128 4.56 8.25 24.34
C THR A 128 5.83 7.76 25.03
N ASP A 129 6.94 7.63 24.32
CA ASP A 129 8.19 7.02 24.75
C ASP A 129 8.06 5.58 25.28
N LEU A 130 7.00 4.86 24.85
CA LEU A 130 6.76 3.49 25.25
C LEU A 130 7.52 2.50 24.35
N ASP A 131 8.57 1.88 24.89
CA ASP A 131 9.48 0.96 24.18
C ASP A 131 8.78 -0.20 23.46
N ARG A 132 7.61 -0.63 23.92
CA ARG A 132 6.85 -1.70 23.24
C ARG A 132 6.48 -1.34 21.79
N TYR A 133 6.23 -0.06 21.51
CA TYR A 133 5.93 0.39 20.15
C TYR A 133 7.18 0.42 19.30
N ARG A 134 8.30 0.88 19.86
CA ARG A 134 9.62 0.78 19.24
C ARG A 134 9.97 -0.67 18.88
N ASN A 135 9.84 -1.60 19.83
CA ASN A 135 10.11 -3.02 19.63
C ASN A 135 9.24 -3.61 18.52
N ALA A 136 7.97 -3.22 18.44
CA ALA A 136 7.07 -3.66 17.37
C ALA A 136 7.47 -3.12 15.98
N VAL A 137 7.92 -1.86 15.91
CA VAL A 137 8.48 -1.27 14.68
C VAL A 137 9.71 -2.07 14.24
N GLU A 138 10.67 -2.32 15.13
CA GLU A 138 11.89 -3.08 14.82
C GLU A 138 11.57 -4.47 14.27
N ARG A 139 10.64 -5.21 14.90
CA ARG A 139 10.16 -6.51 14.40
C ARG A 139 9.47 -6.43 13.04
N GLY A 140 8.71 -5.37 12.80
CA GLY A 140 8.08 -5.14 11.49
C GLY A 140 9.11 -4.85 10.39
N LEU A 141 10.18 -4.12 10.72
CA LEU A 141 11.28 -3.87 9.80
C LEU A 141 12.07 -5.15 9.51
N ASP A 142 12.30 -5.99 10.51
CA ASP A 142 12.92 -7.31 10.31
C ASP A 142 12.08 -8.19 9.36
N TYR A 143 10.75 -8.15 9.48
CA TYR A 143 9.85 -8.79 8.51
C TYR A 143 10.07 -8.22 7.09
N ILE A 144 10.07 -6.88 6.92
CA ILE A 144 10.33 -6.25 5.62
C ILE A 144 11.67 -6.69 5.01
N PHE A 145 12.74 -6.69 5.80
CA PHE A 145 14.08 -7.04 5.29
C PHE A 145 14.19 -8.51 4.92
N ARG A 146 13.62 -9.41 5.73
CA ARG A 146 13.63 -10.85 5.48
C ARG A 146 12.81 -11.21 4.23
N GLU A 147 11.67 -10.57 4.04
CA GLU A 147 10.78 -10.86 2.89
C GLU A 147 11.23 -10.21 1.58
N GLN A 148 12.30 -9.41 1.58
CA GLN A 148 12.84 -8.87 0.33
C GLN A 148 13.55 -9.98 -0.44
N GLN A 149 13.03 -10.33 -1.62
CA GLN A 149 13.66 -11.32 -2.48
C GLN A 149 15.05 -10.86 -2.92
N PRO A 150 15.97 -11.79 -3.27
CA PRO A 150 17.31 -11.43 -3.78
C PRO A 150 17.29 -10.47 -4.96
N THR A 151 16.22 -10.49 -5.76
CA THR A 151 16.03 -9.57 -6.88
C THR A 151 15.69 -8.15 -6.47
N GLY A 152 15.27 -7.93 -5.23
CA GLY A 152 15.00 -6.62 -4.62
C GLY A 152 13.52 -6.30 -4.39
N GLY A 153 12.60 -7.18 -4.83
CA GLY A 153 11.16 -6.96 -4.72
C GLY A 153 10.48 -7.75 -3.60
N TRP A 154 9.24 -7.37 -3.31
CA TRP A 154 8.34 -8.07 -2.39
C TRP A 154 7.12 -8.62 -3.11
N ARG A 155 6.61 -9.74 -2.61
CA ARG A 155 5.37 -10.35 -3.10
C ARG A 155 4.12 -9.78 -2.43
N GLY A 156 3.03 -9.81 -3.17
CA GLY A 156 1.69 -9.54 -2.65
C GLY A 156 0.97 -10.82 -2.21
N TRP A 157 -0.33 -10.68 -1.97
CA TRP A 157 -1.19 -11.79 -1.54
C TRP A 157 -1.50 -12.78 -2.68
N ASP A 158 -1.94 -12.26 -3.83
CA ASP A 158 -2.60 -13.06 -4.87
C ASP A 158 -1.64 -13.90 -5.74
N VAL A 159 -0.36 -13.50 -5.84
CA VAL A 159 0.65 -14.17 -6.66
C VAL A 159 2.04 -13.97 -6.06
N ASP A 160 2.92 -14.96 -6.24
CA ASP A 160 4.34 -14.84 -5.91
C ASP A 160 5.09 -14.12 -7.03
N ALA A 161 5.07 -12.79 -6.98
CA ALA A 161 5.64 -11.90 -7.98
C ALA A 161 5.99 -10.54 -7.36
N ILE A 162 6.92 -9.80 -7.95
CA ILE A 162 7.22 -8.41 -7.58
C ILE A 162 5.94 -7.60 -7.73
N THR A 163 5.36 -7.13 -6.63
CA THR A 163 3.99 -6.61 -6.63
C THR A 163 3.96 -5.10 -6.39
N TYR A 164 3.51 -4.34 -7.37
CA TYR A 164 3.19 -2.90 -7.20
C TYR A 164 1.74 -2.68 -6.78
N ASN A 165 0.86 -3.65 -7.08
CA ASN A 165 -0.54 -3.58 -6.70
C ASN A 165 -0.75 -3.35 -5.19
N ASP A 166 -1.85 -2.69 -4.85
CA ASP A 166 -2.29 -2.43 -3.48
C ASP A 166 -1.21 -1.81 -2.56
N GLY A 167 -0.27 -1.09 -3.18
CA GLY A 167 0.76 -0.31 -2.50
C GLY A 167 2.01 -1.09 -2.10
N VAL A 168 2.08 -2.41 -2.31
CA VAL A 168 3.13 -3.29 -1.76
C VAL A 168 4.54 -2.72 -1.96
N MET A 169 5.05 -2.65 -3.19
CA MET A 169 6.40 -2.12 -3.44
C MET A 169 6.53 -0.64 -3.02
N ILE A 170 5.62 0.24 -3.47
CA ILE A 170 5.77 1.70 -3.29
C ILE A 170 5.64 2.14 -1.84
N GLY A 171 4.79 1.49 -1.06
CA GLY A 171 4.62 1.76 0.37
C GLY A 171 5.84 1.34 1.18
N ILE A 172 6.38 0.15 0.93
CA ILE A 172 7.64 -0.30 1.53
C ILE A 172 8.78 0.64 1.13
N MET A 173 8.92 0.96 -0.16
CA MET A 173 9.96 1.88 -0.65
C MET A 173 9.84 3.27 -0.02
N THR A 174 8.61 3.74 0.21
CA THR A 174 8.35 5.02 0.90
C THR A 174 8.81 4.97 2.35
N LEU A 175 8.42 3.93 3.10
CA LEU A 175 8.87 3.73 4.49
C LEU A 175 10.40 3.67 4.59
N LEU A 176 11.04 2.86 3.73
CA LEU A 176 12.50 2.72 3.74
C LEU A 176 13.20 4.03 3.37
N LYS A 177 12.61 4.84 2.48
CA LYS A 177 13.12 6.18 2.17
C LYS A 177 12.97 7.11 3.36
N ASP A 178 11.82 7.11 4.04
CA ASP A 178 11.59 7.97 5.20
C ASP A 178 12.53 7.64 6.37
N ILE A 179 12.88 6.35 6.55
CA ILE A 179 13.94 5.92 7.46
C ILE A 179 15.30 6.41 6.96
N ALA A 180 15.66 6.18 5.70
CA ALA A 180 16.94 6.61 5.14
C ALA A 180 17.16 8.13 5.21
N ASP A 181 16.10 8.91 5.06
CA ASP A 181 16.07 10.37 5.17
C ASP A 181 16.01 10.87 6.64
N ARG A 182 15.98 9.95 7.62
CA ARG A 182 15.86 10.26 9.06
C ARG A 182 14.67 11.16 9.39
N LYS A 183 13.49 10.85 8.82
CA LYS A 183 12.26 11.58 9.19
C LYS A 183 12.03 11.53 10.71
N PRO A 184 11.38 12.55 11.32
CA PRO A 184 11.28 12.68 12.77
C PRO A 184 10.81 11.41 13.50
N GLN A 185 9.84 10.70 12.95
CA GLN A 185 9.32 9.46 13.54
C GLN A 185 10.29 8.28 13.52
N PHE A 186 11.38 8.37 12.76
CA PHE A 186 12.45 7.36 12.66
C PHE A 186 13.81 7.88 13.15
N ALA A 187 13.88 9.07 13.74
CA ALA A 187 15.14 9.69 14.15
C ALA A 187 15.89 8.88 15.24
N TRP A 188 15.18 8.07 16.01
CA TRP A 188 15.71 7.16 17.04
C TRP A 188 16.40 5.91 16.47
N THR A 189 16.21 5.60 15.18
CA THR A 189 16.73 4.36 14.59
C THR A 189 18.27 4.36 14.52
N SER A 190 18.88 3.18 14.69
CA SER A 190 20.33 3.04 14.74
C SER A 190 21.00 3.33 13.39
N HIS A 191 22.31 3.61 13.40
CA HIS A 191 23.09 3.75 12.16
C HIS A 191 23.04 2.48 11.29
N GLU A 192 23.02 1.30 11.92
CA GLU A 192 22.90 0.02 11.22
C GLU A 192 21.54 -0.12 10.53
N LEU A 193 20.44 0.21 11.23
CA LEU A 193 19.09 0.15 10.69
C LEU A 193 18.93 1.10 9.49
N HIS A 194 19.48 2.31 9.60
CA HIS A 194 19.54 3.25 8.48
C HIS A 194 20.29 2.68 7.27
N ALA A 195 21.44 2.04 7.49
CA ALA A 195 22.22 1.42 6.41
C ALA A 195 21.46 0.25 5.75
N LYS A 196 20.81 -0.60 6.54
CA LYS A 196 19.95 -1.69 6.07
C LYS A 196 18.79 -1.17 5.22
N ALA A 197 18.09 -0.13 5.69
CA ALA A 197 17.00 0.50 4.95
C ALA A 197 17.46 1.08 3.61
N LYS A 198 18.59 1.80 3.59
CA LYS A 198 19.19 2.35 2.37
C LYS A 198 19.57 1.25 1.37
N ALA A 199 20.19 0.16 1.84
CA ALA A 199 20.57 -0.96 0.99
C ALA A 199 19.36 -1.70 0.40
N ALA A 200 18.33 -1.94 1.22
CA ALA A 200 17.07 -2.55 0.77
C ALA A 200 16.35 -1.65 -0.26
N LEU A 201 16.27 -0.35 0.01
CA LEU A 201 15.68 0.62 -0.92
C LEU A 201 16.43 0.66 -2.25
N HIS A 202 17.77 0.64 -2.23
CA HIS A 202 18.57 0.64 -3.45
C HIS A 202 18.26 -0.57 -4.34
N ARG A 203 18.13 -1.77 -3.76
CA ARG A 203 17.71 -2.99 -4.49
C ARG A 203 16.29 -2.86 -5.04
N ALA A 204 15.36 -2.29 -4.27
CA ALA A 204 13.97 -2.07 -4.69
C ALA A 204 13.86 -1.08 -5.86
N ILE A 205 14.67 -0.03 -5.87
CA ILE A 205 14.75 0.90 -7.01
C ILE A 205 15.34 0.18 -8.22
N ALA A 206 16.43 -0.57 -8.04
CA ALA A 206 17.08 -1.30 -9.13
C ALA A 206 16.13 -2.28 -9.83
N VAL A 207 15.35 -3.08 -9.07
CA VAL A 207 14.36 -3.98 -9.67
C VAL A 207 13.21 -3.23 -10.31
N THR A 208 12.80 -2.09 -9.75
CA THR A 208 11.76 -1.25 -10.36
C THR A 208 12.17 -0.73 -11.73
N LEU A 209 13.42 -0.32 -11.90
CA LEU A 209 13.92 0.08 -13.22
C LEU A 209 13.99 -1.11 -14.21
N LYS A 210 14.30 -2.32 -13.74
CA LYS A 210 14.30 -3.54 -14.57
C LYS A 210 12.90 -3.98 -14.99
N CYS A 211 11.89 -3.72 -14.17
CA CYS A 211 10.48 -4.04 -14.47
C CYS A 211 9.84 -3.08 -15.48
N GLN A 212 10.49 -1.99 -15.87
CA GLN A 212 9.89 -1.04 -16.81
C GLN A 212 9.68 -1.70 -18.18
N ILE A 213 8.44 -1.66 -18.67
CA ILE A 213 8.04 -2.40 -19.87
C ILE A 213 8.62 -1.71 -21.10
N VAL A 214 9.32 -2.48 -21.93
CA VAL A 214 9.88 -2.02 -23.21
C VAL A 214 9.05 -2.56 -24.37
N VAL A 215 8.57 -1.65 -25.22
CA VAL A 215 7.82 -1.95 -26.44
C VAL A 215 8.60 -1.38 -27.62
N LYS A 216 9.02 -2.24 -28.56
CA LYS A 216 9.77 -1.84 -29.78
C LYS A 216 10.98 -0.93 -29.46
N GLY A 217 11.74 -1.27 -28.43
CA GLY A 217 12.92 -0.51 -27.99
C GLY A 217 12.62 0.73 -27.13
N LYS A 218 11.36 1.09 -26.91
CA LYS A 218 10.95 2.25 -26.10
C LYS A 218 10.41 1.82 -24.74
N LYS A 219 10.93 2.42 -23.67
CA LYS A 219 10.38 2.25 -22.31
C LYS A 219 9.02 2.91 -22.18
N THR A 220 8.16 2.31 -21.37
CA THR A 220 6.78 2.74 -21.15
C THR A 220 6.51 2.84 -19.64
N GLY A 221 5.42 2.24 -19.15
CA GLY A 221 5.09 2.13 -17.73
C GLY A 221 5.40 0.76 -17.13
N TRP A 222 4.65 0.42 -16.09
CA TRP A 222 4.77 -0.83 -15.33
C TRP A 222 3.44 -1.55 -15.18
N SER A 223 3.52 -2.85 -14.91
CA SER A 223 2.37 -3.67 -14.58
C SER A 223 2.05 -3.67 -13.10
N GLN A 224 0.94 -4.30 -12.73
CA GLN A 224 0.59 -4.54 -11.33
C GLN A 224 1.57 -5.52 -10.68
N GLN A 225 2.02 -6.54 -11.42
CA GLN A 225 2.94 -7.56 -10.94
C GLN A 225 3.96 -7.94 -12.02
N HIS A 226 5.18 -8.26 -11.60
CA HIS A 226 6.26 -8.69 -12.47
C HIS A 226 6.92 -9.96 -11.94
N ASP A 227 7.30 -10.86 -12.85
CA ASP A 227 8.03 -12.08 -12.52
C ASP A 227 9.35 -11.77 -11.80
N HIS A 228 9.70 -12.53 -10.76
CA HIS A 228 10.90 -12.30 -9.97
C HIS A 228 12.21 -12.50 -10.77
N ILE A 229 12.19 -13.32 -11.83
CA ILE A 229 13.37 -13.71 -12.60
C ILE A 229 13.43 -12.91 -13.90
N THR A 230 12.34 -12.92 -14.68
CA THR A 230 12.34 -12.32 -16.03
C THR A 230 11.93 -10.85 -16.02
N TYR A 231 11.41 -10.33 -14.90
CA TYR A 231 10.85 -8.97 -14.76
C TYR A 231 9.68 -8.67 -15.71
N LYS A 232 9.13 -9.69 -16.38
CA LYS A 232 8.03 -9.51 -17.33
C LYS A 232 6.72 -9.35 -16.56
N PRO A 233 5.75 -8.58 -17.08
CA PRO A 233 4.40 -8.53 -16.53
C PRO A 233 3.79 -9.93 -16.39
N VAL A 234 3.16 -10.21 -15.25
CA VAL A 234 2.45 -11.47 -14.98
C VAL A 234 1.03 -11.19 -14.51
N LYS A 235 0.16 -12.20 -14.61
CA LYS A 235 -1.22 -12.12 -14.10
C LYS A 235 -1.23 -12.29 -12.58
N ALA A 236 -2.27 -11.76 -11.94
CA ALA A 236 -2.61 -12.12 -10.56
C ALA A 236 -3.97 -12.82 -10.52
N ARG A 237 -5.03 -12.10 -10.14
CA ARG A 237 -6.41 -12.60 -10.19
C ARG A 237 -6.86 -12.75 -11.65
N THR A 238 -7.93 -13.50 -11.88
CA THR A 238 -8.44 -13.79 -13.24
C THR A 238 -8.71 -12.53 -14.06
N TYR A 239 -9.13 -11.45 -13.42
CA TYR A 239 -9.42 -10.15 -14.03
C TYR A 239 -8.25 -9.13 -13.97
N GLU A 240 -7.04 -9.57 -13.59
CA GLU A 240 -5.83 -8.76 -13.52
C GLU A 240 -4.77 -9.35 -14.45
N LEU A 241 -4.90 -8.98 -15.73
CA LEU A 241 -4.10 -9.53 -16.82
C LEU A 241 -2.78 -8.75 -17.01
N PRO A 242 -1.72 -9.38 -17.55
CA PRO A 242 -0.47 -8.72 -17.88
C PRO A 242 -0.72 -7.51 -18.79
N SER A 243 -0.30 -6.33 -18.34
CA SER A 243 -0.62 -5.05 -18.98
C SER A 243 0.26 -3.93 -18.48
N ILE A 244 0.25 -2.79 -19.18
CA ILE A 244 0.75 -1.54 -18.62
C ILE A 244 -0.39 -0.91 -17.82
N THR A 245 -0.11 -0.53 -16.56
CA THR A 245 -1.12 -0.06 -15.63
C THR A 245 -0.93 1.40 -15.26
N ALA A 246 -1.91 2.25 -15.59
CA ALA A 246 -1.77 3.69 -15.42
C ALA A 246 -1.61 4.08 -13.94
N GLY A 247 -2.42 3.49 -13.06
CA GLY A 247 -2.37 3.76 -11.63
C GLY A 247 -1.05 3.37 -10.96
N GLN A 248 -0.47 2.20 -11.28
CA GLN A 248 0.81 1.81 -10.67
C GLN A 248 1.98 2.56 -11.27
N THR A 249 1.94 2.80 -12.59
CA THR A 249 2.94 3.67 -13.25
C THR A 249 2.96 5.05 -12.60
N ALA A 250 1.79 5.66 -12.31
CA ALA A 250 1.73 6.97 -11.66
C ALA A 250 2.36 6.94 -10.26
N LYS A 251 2.07 5.92 -9.45
CA LYS A 251 2.67 5.77 -8.11
C LYS A 251 4.19 5.58 -8.17
N ILE A 252 4.68 4.79 -9.13
CA ILE A 252 6.13 4.58 -9.34
C ILE A 252 6.79 5.90 -9.74
N VAL A 253 6.23 6.63 -10.71
CA VAL A 253 6.77 7.91 -11.18
C VAL A 253 6.80 8.94 -10.04
N HIS A 254 5.73 9.06 -9.24
CA HIS A 254 5.75 9.91 -8.04
C HIS A 254 6.85 9.53 -7.06
N PHE A 255 7.05 8.23 -6.81
CA PHE A 255 8.13 7.78 -5.95
C PHE A 255 9.50 8.16 -6.51
N LEU A 256 9.77 7.85 -7.78
CA LEU A 256 11.06 8.13 -8.43
C LEU A 256 11.38 9.62 -8.44
N MET A 257 10.38 10.50 -8.62
CA MET A 257 10.56 11.96 -8.54
C MET A 257 10.96 12.47 -7.15
N ARG A 258 10.80 11.67 -6.08
CA ARG A 258 11.28 12.01 -4.73
C ARG A 258 12.77 11.73 -4.53
N ILE A 259 13.44 11.05 -5.47
CA ILE A 259 14.86 10.75 -5.38
C ILE A 259 15.65 12.02 -5.67
N GLU A 260 16.47 12.43 -4.70
CA GLU A 260 17.37 13.57 -4.85
C GLU A 260 18.56 13.19 -5.73
N ASN A 261 18.98 14.11 -6.60
CA ASN A 261 20.06 13.91 -7.58
C ASN A 261 19.88 12.58 -8.35
N PRO A 262 18.74 12.40 -9.04
CA PRO A 262 18.39 11.14 -9.68
C PRO A 262 19.40 10.80 -10.79
N SER A 263 19.83 9.54 -10.85
CA SER A 263 20.70 9.07 -11.94
C SER A 263 20.02 9.20 -13.31
N SER A 264 20.80 9.25 -14.39
CA SER A 264 20.29 9.27 -15.77
C SER A 264 19.29 8.13 -16.06
N LYS A 265 19.48 6.95 -15.47
CA LYS A 265 18.54 5.82 -15.59
C LYS A 265 17.17 6.09 -14.96
N ILE A 266 17.14 6.83 -13.85
CA ILE A 266 15.90 7.22 -13.16
C ILE A 266 15.21 8.34 -13.95
N ILE A 267 15.98 9.31 -14.44
CA ILE A 267 15.47 10.39 -15.28
C ILE A 267 14.81 9.79 -16.53
N ASP A 268 15.52 8.95 -17.29
CA ASP A 268 15.00 8.27 -18.46
C ASP A 268 13.73 7.44 -18.15
N ALA A 269 13.70 6.73 -17.02
CA ALA A 269 12.51 5.99 -16.60
C ALA A 269 11.29 6.89 -16.34
N ILE A 270 11.49 8.05 -15.69
CA ILE A 270 10.44 9.04 -15.43
C ILE A 270 9.96 9.65 -16.75
N GLU A 271 10.87 10.13 -17.59
CA GLU A 271 10.51 10.84 -18.83
C GLU A 271 9.78 9.93 -19.82
N THR A 272 10.23 8.68 -19.98
CA THR A 272 9.57 7.71 -20.86
C THR A 272 8.20 7.27 -20.36
N ALA A 273 8.02 7.15 -19.03
CA ALA A 273 6.70 6.90 -18.43
C ALA A 273 5.75 8.10 -18.60
N VAL A 274 6.26 9.33 -18.46
CA VAL A 274 5.49 10.56 -18.71
C VAL A 274 5.07 10.65 -20.17
N GLN A 275 5.96 10.33 -21.11
CA GLN A 275 5.62 10.24 -22.51
C GLN A 275 4.54 9.19 -22.76
N TRP A 276 4.64 8.02 -22.12
CA TRP A 276 3.63 6.97 -22.23
C TRP A 276 2.26 7.44 -21.71
N PHE A 277 2.19 8.22 -20.62
CA PHE A 277 0.91 8.79 -20.16
C PHE A 277 0.26 9.68 -21.21
N GLN A 278 1.05 10.50 -21.92
CA GLN A 278 0.54 11.35 -23.02
C GLN A 278 0.02 10.51 -24.20
N GLU A 279 0.64 9.38 -24.48
CA GLU A 279 0.25 8.47 -25.56
C GLU A 279 -0.95 7.58 -25.21
N ALA A 280 -1.13 7.25 -23.94
CA ALA A 280 -2.16 6.33 -23.46
C ALA A 280 -3.42 7.04 -22.91
N LYS A 281 -3.44 8.38 -22.88
CA LYS A 281 -4.60 9.13 -22.39
C LYS A 281 -5.82 8.90 -23.28
N ILE A 282 -6.99 8.91 -22.65
CA ILE A 282 -8.28 8.78 -23.30
C ILE A 282 -8.99 10.11 -23.16
N GLU A 283 -9.34 10.71 -24.30
CA GLU A 283 -9.99 12.02 -24.40
C GLU A 283 -11.42 11.87 -24.95
N GLY A 284 -12.23 12.91 -24.79
CA GLY A 284 -13.57 12.98 -25.36
C GLY A 284 -14.62 12.09 -24.68
N ILE A 285 -14.29 11.52 -23.51
CA ILE A 285 -15.22 10.72 -22.70
C ILE A 285 -15.13 11.09 -21.22
N ARG A 286 -16.22 10.85 -20.50
CA ARG A 286 -16.26 10.88 -19.03
C ARG A 286 -17.02 9.70 -18.47
N LEU A 287 -16.78 9.42 -17.20
CA LEU A 287 -17.61 8.50 -16.44
C LEU A 287 -18.82 9.25 -15.87
N LYS A 288 -20.02 8.74 -16.10
CA LYS A 288 -21.26 9.21 -15.47
C LYS A 288 -21.77 8.15 -14.51
N ARG A 289 -22.02 8.55 -13.28
CA ARG A 289 -22.72 7.72 -12.30
C ARG A 289 -24.22 7.82 -12.54
N ILE A 290 -24.91 6.69 -12.59
CA ILE A 290 -26.36 6.62 -12.70
C ILE A 290 -26.93 5.79 -11.55
N GLU A 291 -28.13 6.12 -11.10
CA GLU A 291 -28.84 5.33 -10.09
C GLU A 291 -29.34 4.03 -10.70
N ILE A 292 -29.35 2.97 -9.88
CA ILE A 292 -29.89 1.65 -10.22
C ILE A 292 -30.58 1.06 -8.99
N ASP A 293 -31.43 0.05 -9.21
CA ASP A 293 -31.98 -0.72 -8.11
C ASP A 293 -30.86 -1.36 -7.26
N PRO A 294 -30.92 -1.22 -5.91
CA PRO A 294 -29.88 -1.74 -5.03
C PRO A 294 -29.62 -3.22 -5.26
N THR A 295 -28.43 -3.55 -5.74
CA THR A 295 -28.01 -4.94 -5.99
C THR A 295 -26.93 -5.35 -4.98
N ARG A 296 -27.21 -6.40 -4.20
CA ARG A 296 -26.28 -6.91 -3.18
C ARG A 296 -25.29 -7.90 -3.79
N PHE A 297 -24.00 -7.59 -3.66
CA PHE A 297 -22.90 -8.49 -3.99
C PHE A 297 -22.15 -8.91 -2.72
N ARG A 298 -21.23 -9.87 -2.86
CA ARG A 298 -20.46 -10.43 -1.75
C ARG A 298 -19.71 -9.38 -0.93
N ASN A 299 -19.11 -8.37 -1.58
CA ASN A 299 -18.20 -7.41 -0.94
C ASN A 299 -18.71 -5.96 -0.94
N HIS A 300 -19.87 -5.69 -1.53
CA HIS A 300 -20.48 -4.36 -1.59
C HIS A 300 -21.96 -4.44 -2.00
N THR A 301 -22.70 -3.35 -1.86
CA THR A 301 -23.98 -3.17 -2.56
C THR A 301 -23.82 -2.03 -3.56
N ALA A 302 -24.26 -2.27 -4.79
CA ALA A 302 -24.32 -1.26 -5.81
C ALA A 302 -25.69 -0.59 -5.76
N THR A 303 -25.74 0.69 -5.42
CA THR A 303 -26.91 1.58 -5.58
C THR A 303 -26.77 2.46 -6.82
N THR A 304 -25.61 2.41 -7.47
CA THR A 304 -25.30 3.19 -8.67
C THR A 304 -24.43 2.37 -9.61
N ASP A 305 -24.52 2.66 -10.90
CA ASP A 305 -23.63 2.14 -11.93
C ASP A 305 -22.75 3.24 -12.53
N LEU A 306 -21.67 2.85 -13.23
CA LEU A 306 -20.80 3.74 -13.98
C LEU A 306 -20.92 3.44 -15.47
N ILE A 307 -21.29 4.46 -16.25
CA ILE A 307 -21.34 4.40 -17.70
C ILE A 307 -20.34 5.38 -18.31
N VAL A 308 -19.88 5.08 -19.52
CA VAL A 308 -19.06 5.99 -20.32
C VAL A 308 -20.00 6.85 -21.18
N VAL A 309 -19.84 8.17 -21.14
CA VAL A 309 -20.55 9.10 -22.02
C VAL A 309 -19.55 9.94 -22.80
N LYS A 310 -19.91 10.34 -24.03
CA LYS A 310 -19.11 11.27 -24.83
C LYS A 310 -19.17 12.66 -24.21
N ASP A 311 -18.00 13.29 -24.08
CA ASP A 311 -17.83 14.63 -23.56
C ASP A 311 -16.50 15.19 -24.10
N PRO A 312 -16.52 15.93 -25.22
CA PRO A 312 -15.31 16.48 -25.87
C PRO A 312 -14.46 17.37 -24.96
N ASP A 313 -15.09 18.00 -23.95
CA ASP A 313 -14.45 18.95 -23.04
C ASP A 313 -14.00 18.28 -21.72
N ALA A 314 -14.25 16.98 -21.56
CA ALA A 314 -13.85 16.26 -20.36
C ALA A 314 -12.32 16.17 -20.24
N PRO A 315 -11.78 16.31 -19.01
CA PRO A 315 -10.36 16.10 -18.77
C PRO A 315 -9.95 14.67 -19.16
N PRO A 316 -8.71 14.48 -19.65
CA PRO A 316 -8.23 13.16 -20.05
C PRO A 316 -8.25 12.20 -18.87
N LEU A 317 -8.59 10.95 -19.15
CA LEU A 317 -8.57 9.85 -18.19
C LEU A 317 -7.79 8.67 -18.76
N TRP A 318 -7.46 7.70 -17.91
CA TRP A 318 -6.72 6.51 -18.31
C TRP A 318 -7.48 5.27 -17.87
N ALA A 319 -7.42 4.22 -18.69
CA ALA A 319 -7.84 2.91 -18.20
C ALA A 319 -6.84 2.37 -17.18
N ARG A 320 -7.32 1.49 -16.31
CA ARG A 320 -6.46 0.78 -15.38
C ARG A 320 -5.47 -0.11 -16.11
N PHE A 321 -5.89 -0.71 -17.22
CA PHE A 321 -5.10 -1.64 -18.02
C PHE A 321 -5.02 -1.19 -19.48
N HIS A 322 -3.81 -1.21 -20.02
CA HIS A 322 -3.54 -1.00 -21.44
C HIS A 322 -2.77 -2.19 -22.00
N GLU A 323 -3.14 -2.62 -23.20
CA GLU A 323 -2.44 -3.69 -23.90
C GLU A 323 -1.00 -3.30 -24.20
N ILE A 324 -0.07 -4.19 -23.86
CA ILE A 324 1.35 -4.04 -24.18
C ILE A 324 1.48 -4.10 -25.71
N GLY A 325 2.07 -3.07 -26.31
CA GLY A 325 2.28 -2.98 -27.75
C GLY A 325 1.39 -1.97 -28.46
N THR A 326 0.10 -1.90 -28.10
CA THR A 326 -0.89 -1.06 -28.79
C THR A 326 -1.39 0.11 -27.93
N ASN A 327 -1.13 0.08 -26.62
CA ASN A 327 -1.74 0.97 -25.62
C ASN A 327 -3.27 0.94 -25.62
N ARG A 328 -3.90 -0.07 -26.23
CA ARG A 328 -5.37 -0.13 -26.28
C ARG A 328 -5.92 -0.32 -24.86
N PRO A 329 -6.81 0.55 -24.38
CA PRO A 329 -7.52 0.36 -23.12
C PRO A 329 -8.30 -0.96 -23.10
N PHE A 330 -8.24 -1.71 -22.00
CA PHE A 330 -9.06 -2.89 -21.81
C PHE A 330 -9.47 -3.10 -20.35
N MET A 331 -10.47 -3.97 -20.17
CA MET A 331 -10.98 -4.41 -18.88
C MET A 331 -11.12 -5.94 -18.88
N ALA A 332 -11.49 -6.53 -17.75
CA ALA A 332 -11.66 -7.97 -17.66
C ALA A 332 -12.79 -8.36 -16.70
N ASN A 333 -13.43 -9.50 -16.99
CA ASN A 333 -14.44 -10.08 -16.13
C ASN A 333 -13.85 -11.21 -15.26
N ARG A 334 -14.65 -11.72 -14.32
CA ARG A 334 -14.21 -12.78 -13.37
C ARG A 334 -13.83 -14.10 -14.06
N ASP A 335 -14.39 -14.34 -15.24
CA ASP A 335 -14.04 -15.45 -16.14
C ASP A 335 -12.65 -15.28 -16.80
N GLY A 336 -12.02 -14.12 -16.64
CA GLY A 336 -10.72 -13.78 -17.22
C GLY A 336 -10.80 -13.27 -18.66
N ASN A 337 -12.00 -13.12 -19.22
CA ASN A 337 -12.17 -12.61 -20.56
C ASN A 337 -11.86 -11.11 -20.62
N LYS A 338 -11.00 -10.75 -21.56
CA LYS A 338 -10.70 -9.36 -21.91
C LYS A 338 -11.89 -8.74 -22.63
N VAL A 339 -12.30 -7.55 -22.20
CA VAL A 339 -13.37 -6.74 -22.83
C VAL A 339 -12.86 -5.32 -23.08
N TYR A 340 -13.49 -4.60 -24.01
CA TYR A 340 -12.97 -3.31 -24.49
C TYR A 340 -13.92 -2.13 -24.26
N SER A 341 -15.05 -2.35 -23.59
CA SER A 341 -15.94 -1.29 -23.14
C SER A 341 -16.43 -1.54 -21.72
N LEU A 342 -16.74 -0.46 -21.00
CA LEU A 342 -17.19 -0.57 -19.61
C LEU A 342 -18.53 -1.30 -19.52
N SER A 343 -19.39 -1.15 -20.53
CA SER A 343 -20.69 -1.84 -20.60
C SER A 343 -20.57 -3.37 -20.68
N GLN A 344 -19.44 -3.90 -21.17
CA GLN A 344 -19.17 -5.34 -21.23
C GLN A 344 -18.65 -5.91 -19.89
N VAL A 345 -18.29 -5.06 -18.93
CA VAL A 345 -17.87 -5.50 -17.59
C VAL A 345 -19.10 -5.82 -16.76
N ALA A 346 -19.18 -7.00 -16.14
CA ALA A 346 -20.30 -7.37 -15.27
C ALA A 346 -20.51 -6.34 -14.16
N LEU A 347 -21.79 -6.04 -13.85
CA LEU A 347 -22.18 -4.97 -12.90
C LEU A 347 -21.41 -5.03 -11.57
N GLU A 348 -21.22 -6.24 -11.03
CA GLU A 348 -20.48 -6.48 -9.79
C GLU A 348 -19.03 -5.98 -9.85
N ARG A 349 -18.34 -6.21 -10.98
CA ARG A 349 -16.96 -5.73 -11.19
C ARG A 349 -16.91 -4.28 -11.61
N ARG A 350 -17.88 -3.83 -12.42
CA ARG A 350 -17.99 -2.44 -12.89
C ARG A 350 -18.16 -1.46 -11.74
N THR A 351 -18.89 -1.86 -10.69
CA THR A 351 -19.16 -1.05 -9.50
C THR A 351 -18.21 -1.31 -8.35
N GLY A 352 -17.55 -2.47 -8.32
CA GLY A 352 -16.64 -2.89 -7.24
C GLY A 352 -15.15 -2.65 -7.54
N TYR A 353 -14.79 -2.15 -8.72
CA TYR A 353 -13.40 -2.00 -9.16
C TYR A 353 -13.24 -0.76 -10.06
N ALA A 354 -12.18 0.02 -9.81
CA ALA A 354 -11.88 1.19 -10.62
C ALA A 354 -11.18 0.77 -11.93
N TRP A 355 -11.92 0.81 -13.04
CA TRP A 355 -11.43 0.49 -14.39
C TRP A 355 -10.84 1.69 -15.12
N TYR A 356 -11.20 2.89 -14.70
CA TYR A 356 -10.72 4.15 -15.25
C TYR A 356 -10.38 5.09 -14.10
N GLY A 357 -9.48 6.04 -14.35
CA GLY A 357 -9.10 7.04 -13.36
C GLY A 357 -8.22 8.14 -13.93
N TYR A 358 -7.99 9.15 -13.10
CA TYR A 358 -7.21 10.36 -13.42
C TYR A 358 -5.79 10.29 -12.85
N TRP A 359 -5.28 9.08 -12.55
CA TRP A 359 -4.04 8.90 -11.78
C TRP A 359 -2.83 9.68 -12.33
N PRO A 360 -2.59 9.74 -13.65
CA PRO A 360 -1.48 10.51 -14.21
C PRO A 360 -1.69 12.03 -14.31
N ALA A 361 -2.92 12.54 -14.18
CA ALA A 361 -3.25 13.93 -14.51
C ALA A 361 -2.36 14.94 -13.75
N ARG A 362 -2.28 14.80 -12.42
CA ARG A 362 -1.44 15.66 -11.58
C ARG A 362 0.05 15.58 -11.92
N ILE A 363 0.55 14.41 -12.33
CA ILE A 363 1.94 14.25 -12.76
C ILE A 363 2.19 15.12 -13.98
N LEU A 364 1.32 15.02 -14.99
CA LEU A 364 1.46 15.73 -16.25
C LEU A 364 1.31 17.25 -16.07
N GLU A 365 0.33 17.68 -15.28
CA GLU A 365 -0.04 19.09 -15.14
C GLU A 365 0.89 19.86 -14.20
N LYS A 366 1.41 19.19 -13.16
CA LYS A 366 2.09 19.88 -12.05
C LYS A 366 3.42 19.24 -11.67
N ASP A 367 3.39 17.98 -11.25
CA ASP A 367 4.52 17.43 -10.49
C ASP A 367 5.75 17.19 -11.39
N TYR A 368 5.57 16.71 -12.62
CA TYR A 368 6.68 16.51 -13.56
C TYR A 368 7.27 17.82 -14.10
N PRO A 369 6.49 18.83 -14.56
CA PRO A 369 7.04 20.13 -14.93
C PRO A 369 7.88 20.77 -13.82
N MET A 370 7.40 20.73 -12.58
CA MET A 370 8.15 21.22 -11.42
C MET A 370 9.45 20.44 -11.19
N TRP A 371 9.37 19.10 -11.22
CA TRP A 371 10.53 18.23 -11.03
C TRP A 371 11.58 18.44 -12.14
N LYS A 372 11.15 18.57 -13.41
CA LYS A 372 12.06 18.78 -14.54
C LYS A 372 12.79 20.11 -14.43
N ASN A 373 12.10 21.17 -14.04
CA ASN A 373 12.72 22.49 -13.82
C ASN A 373 13.75 22.49 -12.69
N LYS A 374 13.52 21.71 -11.63
CA LYS A 374 14.47 21.54 -10.53
C LYS A 374 15.76 20.83 -10.98
N ASN A 375 15.63 19.73 -11.72
CA ASN A 375 16.76 18.88 -12.08
C ASN A 375 17.54 19.39 -13.31
N ARG A 376 16.92 20.16 -14.22
CA ARG A 376 17.63 20.84 -15.33
C ARG A 376 18.63 21.91 -14.88
N ARG A 377 18.53 22.41 -13.66
CA ARG A 377 19.45 23.42 -13.09
C ARG A 377 20.67 22.78 -12.41
N GLN A 378 20.71 21.45 -12.34
CA GLN A 378 21.77 20.67 -11.70
C GLN A 378 22.71 20.01 -12.72
N GLU A 379 22.32 20.01 -14.00
CA GLU A 379 23.19 19.80 -15.18
C GLU A 379 23.79 21.15 -15.60
#